data_AF-A0A956KKY2-F1
#
_entry.id   AF-A0A956KKY2-F1
#
_cell.length_a   1.000
_cell.length_b   1.000
_cell.length_c   1.000
_cell.angle_alpha   90.00
_cell.angle_beta   90.00
_cell.angle_gamma   90.00
#
_symmetry.space_group_name_H-M   'P 1'
#
loop_
_entity.id
_entity.type
_entity.pdbx_description
1 polymer ?
#
loop_
_entity_poly.entity_id
_entity_poly.type
_entity_poly.pdbx_seq_one_letter_code
_entity_poly.pdbx_strand_id
1 'polypeptide(L)'
;DGVVDDGEACDDGFANSDAIADICRPIAVAGACGDDEIDAGELCDDGDLGGVGCGDVDAAYVGGTLGCNLTCNGYDTSACLVQGEGNACVYNSHCGASAPACVNGACSVGDEGDACDYDSDCNAGAPACVDALCWDGSAGDPCLFDSDCGSAPFCIAGSCYAGTAGDPCVYDNDCSAGSPFCSSGSCSAGDLGDACLYDSDCSAAAPRCSLGACSEGALGDACEIDEDCSAPSAYCAFGACSEGNLGDACDVNEDCRPAAAYCALGACSAGLEGDACEIAIDCSPSAPFCGAGECATGEAGASCDSSIDCTEAAPFCGGGTCNAGTEGDACDNGWDGDCSASAPICVNGNIDACYDGSAGDPCVGDSDCGAGTPYCAYTDGSKTVKICTTGEPGEVCTYGSDCISAHCNTVAYVCN
;
A
#
# COMPACT_ATOMS: atom_id res chain seq x y z
N ASP A 1 -31.79 -28.75 -43.70
CA ASP A 1 -32.42 -29.97 -44.30
C ASP A 1 -32.56 -29.84 -45.83
N GLY A 2 -31.60 -29.16 -46.46
CA GLY A 2 -31.68 -28.76 -47.87
C GLY A 2 -32.75 -27.71 -48.20
N VAL A 3 -33.36 -27.06 -47.21
CA VAL A 3 -34.09 -25.81 -47.36
C VAL A 3 -33.65 -24.82 -46.28
N VAL A 4 -33.65 -23.53 -46.60
CA VAL A 4 -33.37 -22.45 -45.63
C VAL A 4 -34.59 -22.24 -44.74
N ASP A 5 -34.48 -22.56 -43.46
CA ASP A 5 -35.55 -22.40 -42.46
C ASP A 5 -35.58 -20.98 -41.83
N ASP A 6 -36.68 -20.65 -41.13
CA ASP A 6 -36.82 -19.39 -40.39
C ASP A 6 -35.71 -19.23 -39.34
N GLY A 7 -34.79 -18.29 -39.57
CA GLY A 7 -33.65 -17.98 -38.70
C GLY A 7 -32.31 -18.57 -39.16
N GLU A 8 -32.31 -19.39 -40.22
CA GLU A 8 -31.10 -19.81 -40.90
C GLU A 8 -30.74 -18.81 -42.00
N ALA A 9 -29.46 -18.43 -42.08
CA ALA A 9 -28.97 -17.68 -43.23
C ALA A 9 -28.76 -18.61 -44.44
N CYS A 10 -28.49 -19.90 -44.17
CA CYS A 10 -28.13 -20.89 -45.16
C CYS A 10 -28.51 -22.31 -44.71
N ASP A 11 -28.78 -23.17 -45.69
CA ASP A 11 -29.05 -24.59 -45.48
C ASP A 11 -27.80 -25.47 -45.71
N ASP A 12 -27.90 -26.76 -45.39
CA ASP A 12 -26.86 -27.78 -45.57
C ASP A 12 -27.03 -28.61 -46.86
N GLY A 13 -27.75 -28.06 -47.84
CA GLY A 13 -28.18 -28.73 -49.05
C GLY A 13 -27.11 -28.87 -50.13
N PHE A 14 -27.38 -29.77 -51.09
CA PHE A 14 -26.52 -30.00 -52.25
C PHE A 14 -26.47 -28.82 -53.24
N ALA A 15 -27.28 -27.78 -53.03
CA ALA A 15 -27.28 -26.57 -53.86
C ALA A 15 -26.15 -25.61 -53.47
N ASN A 16 -25.49 -25.83 -52.32
CA ASN A 16 -24.37 -25.02 -51.87
C ASN A 16 -23.16 -25.20 -52.79
N SER A 17 -22.44 -24.11 -53.09
CA SER A 17 -21.25 -24.16 -53.95
C SER A 17 -20.26 -23.03 -53.63
N ASP A 18 -18.98 -23.36 -53.72
CA ASP A 18 -17.83 -22.43 -53.62
C ASP A 18 -17.45 -21.85 -55.00
N ALA A 19 -18.40 -21.80 -55.93
CA ALA A 19 -18.11 -21.52 -57.34
C ALA A 19 -19.28 -20.83 -58.05
N ILE A 20 -20.25 -20.36 -57.27
CA ILE A 20 -21.48 -19.73 -57.75
C ILE A 20 -21.77 -18.61 -56.76
N ALA A 21 -21.87 -17.39 -57.27
CA ALA A 21 -22.32 -16.23 -56.51
C ALA A 21 -23.78 -16.36 -56.04
N ASP A 22 -24.11 -15.63 -54.98
CA ASP A 22 -25.44 -15.47 -54.38
C ASP A 22 -26.07 -16.75 -53.83
N ILE A 23 -25.24 -17.70 -53.38
CA ILE A 23 -25.71 -18.94 -52.76
C ILE A 23 -24.85 -19.32 -51.55
N CYS A 24 -25.36 -20.26 -50.76
CA CYS A 24 -24.67 -20.74 -49.57
C CYS A 24 -23.39 -21.51 -49.91
N ARG A 25 -22.35 -21.32 -49.10
CA ARG A 25 -21.12 -22.13 -49.14
C ARG A 25 -21.41 -23.53 -48.56
N PRO A 26 -20.65 -24.59 -48.94
CA PRO A 26 -20.88 -25.98 -48.52
C PRO A 26 -20.84 -26.23 -47.02
N ILE A 27 -20.47 -25.23 -46.21
CA ILE A 27 -20.52 -25.26 -44.75
C ILE A 27 -21.70 -24.49 -44.14
N ALA A 28 -22.74 -24.19 -44.93
CA ALA A 28 -23.94 -23.44 -44.53
C ALA A 28 -23.63 -22.01 -44.03
N VAL A 29 -22.68 -21.35 -44.70
CA VAL A 29 -22.36 -19.93 -44.49
C VAL A 29 -22.85 -19.16 -45.72
N ALA A 30 -23.47 -18.01 -45.51
CA ALA A 30 -23.87 -17.11 -46.59
C ALA A 30 -22.63 -16.63 -47.34
N GLY A 31 -22.79 -16.33 -48.64
CA GLY A 31 -21.76 -15.64 -49.41
C GLY A 31 -21.19 -14.44 -48.63
N ALA A 32 -19.86 -14.38 -48.54
CA ALA A 32 -19.18 -13.45 -47.67
C ALA A 32 -17.80 -13.09 -48.20
N CYS A 33 -17.54 -11.78 -48.28
CA CYS A 33 -16.24 -11.19 -48.56
C CYS A 33 -15.03 -12.02 -48.11
N GLY A 34 -14.18 -12.34 -49.07
CA GLY A 34 -12.99 -13.18 -48.92
C GLY A 34 -13.26 -14.65 -49.23
N ASP A 35 -14.26 -14.95 -50.04
CA ASP A 35 -14.59 -16.31 -50.50
C ASP A 35 -14.42 -16.54 -52.01
N ASP A 36 -13.69 -15.64 -52.67
CA ASP A 36 -13.30 -15.64 -54.08
C ASP A 36 -14.47 -15.53 -55.09
N GLU A 37 -15.70 -15.23 -54.65
CA GLU A 37 -16.88 -15.09 -55.51
C GLU A 37 -17.65 -13.80 -55.19
N ILE A 38 -17.92 -12.96 -56.21
CA ILE A 38 -18.63 -11.69 -55.99
C ILE A 38 -20.12 -11.91 -55.74
N ASP A 39 -20.55 -11.75 -54.49
CA ASP A 39 -21.95 -11.87 -54.07
C ASP A 39 -22.73 -10.52 -54.11
N ALA A 40 -24.04 -10.58 -53.92
CA ALA A 40 -24.93 -9.43 -54.02
C ALA A 40 -24.62 -8.38 -52.96
N GLY A 41 -24.08 -7.25 -53.41
CA GLY A 41 -23.69 -6.12 -52.56
C GLY A 41 -22.19 -5.91 -52.52
N GLU A 42 -21.42 -6.84 -53.07
CA GLU A 42 -19.97 -6.75 -53.22
C GLU A 42 -19.59 -6.11 -54.57
N LEU A 43 -18.47 -5.39 -54.59
CA LEU A 43 -17.88 -4.83 -55.80
C LEU A 43 -16.78 -5.73 -56.36
N CYS A 44 -16.18 -6.55 -55.51
CA CYS A 44 -15.11 -7.50 -55.76
C CYS A 44 -15.07 -8.49 -54.59
N ASP A 45 -14.34 -9.59 -54.74
CA ASP A 45 -14.01 -10.51 -53.66
C ASP A 45 -12.59 -11.06 -53.89
N ASP A 46 -11.68 -10.83 -52.95
CA ASP A 46 -10.27 -11.24 -53.02
C ASP A 46 -9.63 -10.97 -54.41
N GLY A 47 -9.45 -12.02 -55.22
CA GLY A 47 -8.89 -11.94 -56.56
C GLY A 47 -9.91 -11.70 -57.69
N ASP A 48 -11.20 -11.91 -57.44
CA ASP A 48 -12.26 -11.57 -58.39
C ASP A 48 -12.64 -10.09 -58.29
N LEU A 49 -12.12 -9.31 -59.24
CA LEU A 49 -12.35 -7.88 -59.33
C LEU A 49 -13.53 -7.52 -60.25
N GLY A 50 -14.29 -8.51 -60.73
CA GLY A 50 -15.43 -8.28 -61.62
C GLY A 50 -15.02 -7.75 -63.00
N GLY A 51 -13.76 -7.96 -63.39
CA GLY A 51 -13.16 -7.43 -64.60
C GLY A 51 -12.81 -5.94 -64.53
N VAL A 52 -12.87 -5.31 -63.36
CA VAL A 52 -12.44 -3.93 -63.13
C VAL A 52 -10.92 -3.87 -63.00
N GLY A 53 -10.28 -2.97 -63.73
CA GLY A 53 -8.87 -2.63 -63.57
C GLY A 53 -8.68 -1.26 -62.93
N CYS A 54 -7.44 -0.92 -62.55
CA CYS A 54 -7.10 0.38 -61.94
C CYS A 54 -7.65 1.58 -62.74
N GLY A 55 -7.53 1.55 -64.07
CA GLY A 55 -8.01 2.64 -64.94
C GLY A 55 -9.54 2.79 -65.00
N ASP A 56 -10.29 1.78 -64.56
CA ASP A 56 -11.75 1.85 -64.44
C ASP A 56 -12.19 2.46 -63.09
N VAL A 57 -11.34 2.36 -62.05
CA VAL A 57 -11.56 2.96 -60.73
C VAL A 57 -11.25 4.45 -60.74
N ASP A 58 -10.10 4.83 -61.31
CA ASP A 58 -9.73 6.22 -61.56
C ASP A 58 -8.97 6.33 -62.90
N ALA A 59 -9.40 7.27 -63.74
CA ALA A 59 -8.78 7.53 -65.03
C ALA A 59 -7.32 8.05 -64.93
N ALA A 60 -6.87 8.43 -63.74
CA ALA A 60 -5.47 8.78 -63.46
C ALA A 60 -4.52 7.58 -63.48
N TYR A 61 -5.03 6.38 -63.21
CA TYR A 61 -4.23 5.15 -63.24
C TYR A 61 -4.06 4.66 -64.68
N VAL A 62 -2.82 4.35 -65.04
CA VAL A 62 -2.44 3.87 -66.37
C VAL A 62 -1.99 2.41 -66.38
N GLY A 63 -1.91 1.78 -65.20
CA GLY A 63 -1.50 0.40 -65.00
C GLY A 63 -1.55 -0.01 -63.53
N GLY A 64 -0.80 -1.05 -63.17
CA GLY A 64 -0.73 -1.59 -61.81
C GLY A 64 -1.62 -2.79 -61.56
N THR A 65 -1.69 -3.20 -60.29
CA THR A 65 -2.53 -4.29 -59.81
C THR A 65 -3.60 -3.70 -58.92
N LEU A 66 -4.86 -3.95 -59.23
CA LEU A 66 -5.98 -3.55 -58.38
C LEU A 66 -6.23 -4.68 -57.37
N GLY A 67 -6.51 -4.33 -56.12
CA GLY A 67 -6.94 -5.28 -55.09
C GLY A 67 -8.39 -5.08 -54.71
N CYS A 68 -9.00 -6.08 -54.06
CA CYS A 68 -10.25 -5.89 -53.35
C CYS A 68 -9.98 -5.47 -51.90
N ASN A 69 -10.76 -4.52 -51.35
CA ASN A 69 -10.62 -4.18 -49.94
C ASN A 69 -11.22 -5.28 -49.04
N LEU A 70 -10.81 -5.34 -47.77
CA LEU A 70 -11.23 -6.36 -46.79
C LEU A 70 -12.74 -6.37 -46.46
N THR A 71 -13.52 -5.45 -47.02
CA THR A 71 -14.97 -5.34 -46.80
C THR A 71 -15.77 -5.50 -48.09
N CYS A 72 -15.10 -5.79 -49.21
CA CYS A 72 -15.66 -6.02 -50.54
C CYS A 72 -16.57 -4.90 -51.07
N ASN A 73 -16.56 -3.73 -50.42
CA ASN A 73 -17.38 -2.56 -50.78
C ASN A 73 -16.60 -1.49 -51.56
N GLY A 74 -15.35 -1.81 -51.92
CA GLY A 74 -14.42 -0.91 -52.58
C GLY A 74 -13.16 -1.64 -53.01
N TYR A 75 -12.37 -0.97 -53.86
CA TYR A 75 -11.10 -1.50 -54.35
C TYR A 75 -9.92 -0.90 -53.58
N ASP A 76 -8.88 -1.70 -53.39
CA ASP A 76 -7.56 -1.26 -52.94
C ASP A 76 -6.75 -0.80 -54.15
N THR A 77 -6.47 0.50 -54.21
CA THR A 77 -5.72 1.15 -55.30
C THR A 77 -4.26 1.40 -54.96
N SER A 78 -3.75 0.90 -53.82
CA SER A 78 -2.37 1.13 -53.37
C SER A 78 -1.31 0.65 -54.37
N ALA A 79 -1.61 -0.40 -55.15
CA ALA A 79 -0.73 -0.93 -56.19
C ALA A 79 -1.10 -0.47 -57.62
N CYS A 80 -1.96 0.54 -57.76
CA CYS A 80 -2.33 1.11 -59.05
C CYS A 80 -1.33 2.19 -59.49
N LEU A 81 -0.80 2.06 -60.70
CA LEU A 81 0.28 2.92 -61.20
C LEU A 81 -0.27 4.16 -61.90
N VAL A 82 0.24 5.34 -61.55
CA VAL A 82 -0.06 6.60 -62.26
C VAL A 82 0.88 6.79 -63.46
N GLN A 83 0.58 7.79 -64.29
CA GLN A 83 1.42 8.09 -65.46
C GLN A 83 2.87 8.40 -65.06
N GLY A 84 3.79 7.54 -65.48
CA GLY A 84 5.22 7.76 -65.29
C GLY A 84 5.84 6.83 -64.24
N GLU A 85 5.04 6.24 -63.37
CA GLU A 85 5.44 5.31 -62.34
C GLU A 85 5.89 3.95 -62.94
N GLY A 86 6.89 3.32 -62.33
CA GLY A 86 7.51 2.09 -62.83
C GLY A 86 8.44 2.29 -64.05
N ASN A 87 8.50 3.50 -64.63
CA ASN A 87 9.40 3.76 -65.76
C ASN A 87 10.86 3.66 -65.38
N ALA A 88 11.67 3.10 -66.28
CA ALA A 88 13.11 2.98 -66.05
C ALA A 88 13.79 4.35 -65.89
N CYS A 89 14.60 4.49 -64.85
CA CYS A 89 15.30 5.72 -64.51
C CYS A 89 16.73 5.44 -64.02
N VAL A 90 17.52 6.50 -63.88
CA VAL A 90 18.88 6.46 -63.29
C VAL A 90 19.04 7.58 -62.27
N TYR A 91 18.35 8.71 -62.49
CA TYR A 91 18.29 9.85 -61.60
C TYR A 91 16.84 10.37 -61.55
N ASN A 92 16.46 11.09 -60.49
CA ASN A 92 15.12 11.66 -60.30
C ASN A 92 14.72 12.59 -61.48
N SER A 93 15.69 13.20 -62.17
CA SER A 93 15.42 14.03 -63.36
C SER A 93 14.93 13.27 -64.60
N HIS A 94 15.01 11.94 -64.60
CA HIS A 94 14.43 11.09 -65.64
C HIS A 94 12.95 10.79 -65.39
N CYS A 95 12.46 11.16 -64.21
CA CYS A 95 11.11 10.89 -63.76
C CYS A 95 10.21 12.14 -63.90
N GLY A 96 8.91 11.90 -64.12
CA GLY A 96 7.92 12.94 -64.35
C GLY A 96 7.41 13.54 -63.04
N ALA A 97 6.68 14.65 -63.11
CA ALA A 97 6.13 15.31 -61.92
C ALA A 97 5.13 14.44 -61.13
N SER A 98 4.49 13.47 -61.78
CA SER A 98 3.51 12.57 -61.16
C SER A 98 4.15 11.42 -60.38
N ALA A 99 5.40 11.06 -60.67
CA ALA A 99 6.16 10.00 -59.98
C ALA A 99 7.64 10.42 -59.99
N PRO A 100 8.06 11.34 -59.11
CA PRO A 100 9.31 12.11 -59.27
C PRO A 100 10.56 11.41 -58.73
N ALA A 101 10.42 10.39 -57.88
CA ALA A 101 11.55 9.71 -57.26
C ALA A 101 12.08 8.59 -58.17
N CYS A 102 13.40 8.39 -58.23
CA CYS A 102 14.00 7.27 -58.96
C CYS A 102 14.66 6.31 -57.97
N VAL A 103 14.00 5.19 -57.68
CA VAL A 103 14.45 4.23 -56.67
C VAL A 103 14.59 2.86 -57.34
N ASN A 104 15.71 2.17 -57.09
CA ASN A 104 16.01 0.86 -57.68
C ASN A 104 15.86 0.79 -59.22
N GLY A 105 16.04 1.94 -59.90
CA GLY A 105 15.95 2.06 -61.35
C GLY A 105 14.54 2.20 -61.91
N ALA A 106 13.52 2.42 -61.07
CA ALA A 106 12.15 2.71 -61.47
C ALA A 106 11.65 4.04 -60.86
N CYS A 107 10.82 4.78 -61.58
CA CYS A 107 10.17 5.98 -61.06
C CYS A 107 9.07 5.61 -60.07
N SER A 108 9.00 6.28 -58.92
CA SER A 108 8.05 6.03 -57.83
C SER A 108 7.29 7.29 -57.44
N VAL A 109 6.06 7.11 -56.95
CA VAL A 109 5.23 8.16 -56.36
C VAL A 109 5.57 8.39 -54.89
N GLY A 110 6.14 7.38 -54.22
CA GLY A 110 6.55 7.47 -52.83
C GLY A 110 5.38 7.38 -51.86
N ASP A 111 4.35 6.61 -52.23
CA ASP A 111 3.22 6.26 -51.35
C ASP A 111 3.68 5.28 -50.27
N GLU A 112 2.86 5.06 -49.25
CA GLU A 112 3.16 4.13 -48.17
C GLU A 112 3.45 2.72 -48.73
N GLY A 113 4.57 2.12 -48.32
CA GLY A 113 5.05 0.84 -48.83
C GLY A 113 5.86 0.91 -50.14
N ASP A 114 6.03 2.09 -50.74
CA ASP A 114 6.94 2.24 -51.89
C ASP A 114 8.40 2.16 -51.48
N ALA A 115 9.23 1.62 -52.37
CA ALA A 115 10.67 1.58 -52.16
C ALA A 115 11.28 2.99 -52.13
N CYS A 116 12.21 3.22 -51.19
CA CYS A 116 12.94 4.47 -51.05
C CYS A 116 14.42 4.25 -50.66
N ASP A 117 15.28 5.22 -50.98
CA ASP A 117 16.65 5.28 -50.46
C ASP A 117 16.80 6.42 -49.43
N TYR A 118 16.00 7.49 -49.57
CA TYR A 118 15.96 8.66 -48.69
C TYR A 118 14.52 9.16 -48.52
N ASP A 119 14.23 9.92 -47.46
CA ASP A 119 12.91 10.55 -47.22
C ASP A 119 12.41 11.39 -48.41
N SER A 120 13.33 11.98 -49.19
CA SER A 120 12.99 12.76 -50.38
C SER A 120 12.43 11.95 -51.55
N ASP A 121 12.54 10.62 -51.48
CA ASP A 121 11.93 9.70 -52.45
C ASP A 121 10.46 9.43 -52.12
N CYS A 122 10.03 9.79 -50.91
CA CYS A 122 8.67 9.62 -50.43
C CYS A 122 7.84 10.90 -50.58
N ASN A 123 6.51 10.73 -50.61
CA ASN A 123 5.60 11.86 -50.72
C ASN A 123 5.06 12.33 -49.35
N ALA A 124 4.22 13.38 -49.37
CA ALA A 124 3.73 13.98 -48.13
C ALA A 124 2.76 13.10 -47.34
N GLY A 125 2.19 12.06 -47.96
CA GLY A 125 1.37 11.06 -47.29
C GLY A 125 2.19 10.02 -46.53
N ALA A 126 3.39 9.68 -47.02
CA ALA A 126 4.29 8.71 -46.40
C ALA A 126 5.74 9.21 -46.28
N PRO A 127 6.02 10.32 -45.56
CA PRO A 127 7.24 11.11 -45.74
C PRO A 127 8.53 10.46 -45.23
N ALA A 128 8.46 9.37 -44.47
CA ALA A 128 9.63 8.76 -43.82
C ALA A 128 10.13 7.53 -44.58
N CYS A 129 11.43 7.47 -44.87
CA CYS A 129 12.05 6.30 -45.48
C CYS A 129 12.73 5.42 -44.43
N VAL A 130 12.08 4.32 -44.04
CA VAL A 130 12.59 3.41 -43.01
C VAL A 130 12.59 1.97 -43.54
N ASP A 131 13.71 1.27 -43.35
CA ASP A 131 13.94 -0.07 -43.89
C ASP A 131 13.67 -0.19 -45.41
N ALA A 132 14.02 0.88 -46.14
CA ALA A 132 13.88 1.04 -47.58
C ALA A 132 12.43 1.11 -48.10
N LEU A 133 11.46 1.39 -47.23
CA LEU A 133 10.08 1.65 -47.57
C LEU A 133 9.60 3.00 -47.03
N CYS A 134 8.68 3.64 -47.74
CA CYS A 134 8.02 4.87 -47.30
C CYS A 134 6.91 4.56 -46.27
N TRP A 135 6.83 5.35 -45.20
CA TRP A 135 5.86 5.19 -44.11
C TRP A 135 5.19 6.52 -43.75
N ASP A 136 3.90 6.47 -43.38
CA ASP A 136 3.14 7.64 -42.93
C ASP A 136 3.39 7.97 -41.45
N GLY A 137 4.04 7.05 -40.73
CA GLY A 137 4.38 7.19 -39.33
C GLY A 137 3.16 7.03 -38.43
N SER A 138 2.21 6.19 -38.84
CA SER A 138 1.09 5.75 -38.04
C SER A 138 1.52 4.71 -37.00
N ALA A 139 0.60 4.34 -36.11
CA ALA A 139 0.93 3.44 -35.00
C ALA A 139 1.32 2.06 -35.51
N GLY A 140 2.51 1.59 -35.14
CA GLY A 140 3.08 0.32 -35.57
C GLY A 140 4.10 0.43 -36.71
N ASP A 141 4.18 1.57 -37.39
CA ASP A 141 5.16 1.79 -38.47
C ASP A 141 6.60 1.73 -37.94
N PRO A 142 7.55 1.22 -38.75
CA PRO A 142 8.94 1.17 -38.36
C PRO A 142 9.54 2.58 -38.30
N CYS A 143 10.43 2.80 -37.34
CA CYS A 143 11.10 4.08 -37.15
C CYS A 143 12.52 3.92 -36.60
N LEU A 144 13.36 4.94 -36.78
CA LEU A 144 14.66 5.07 -36.13
C LEU A 144 14.68 6.24 -35.14
N PHE A 145 13.89 7.29 -35.42
CA PHE A 145 13.73 8.49 -34.61
C PHE A 145 12.26 8.95 -34.61
N ASP A 146 11.86 9.77 -33.64
CA ASP A 146 10.50 10.38 -33.58
C ASP A 146 10.14 11.16 -34.85
N SER A 147 11.13 11.67 -35.59
CA SER A 147 10.90 12.39 -36.85
C SER A 147 10.40 11.50 -37.99
N ASP A 148 10.57 10.18 -37.87
CA ASP A 148 10.07 9.21 -38.84
C ASP A 148 8.59 8.93 -38.60
N CYS A 149 8.06 9.36 -37.45
CA CYS A 149 6.68 9.18 -37.07
C CYS A 149 5.82 10.41 -37.41
N GLY A 150 4.53 10.16 -37.63
CA GLY A 150 3.55 11.16 -38.07
C GLY A 150 2.39 11.29 -37.07
N SER A 151 1.32 10.54 -37.30
CA SER A 151 0.15 10.55 -36.41
C SER A 151 0.40 9.87 -35.06
N ALA A 152 1.44 9.02 -34.98
CA ALA A 152 1.89 8.33 -33.79
C ALA A 152 3.33 8.76 -33.43
N PRO A 153 3.53 9.94 -32.81
CA PRO A 153 4.77 10.72 -32.90
C PRO A 153 5.98 10.18 -32.12
N PHE A 154 5.87 9.03 -31.44
CA PHE A 154 6.92 8.53 -30.55
C PHE A 154 7.53 7.24 -31.10
N CYS A 155 8.83 7.23 -31.34
CA CYS A 155 9.56 6.07 -31.82
C CYS A 155 10.14 5.26 -30.65
N ILE A 156 9.49 4.15 -30.29
CA ILE A 156 9.93 3.29 -29.19
C ILE A 156 10.27 1.90 -29.72
N ALA A 157 11.49 1.44 -29.43
CA ALA A 157 11.97 0.11 -29.84
C ALA A 157 11.81 -0.20 -31.34
N GLY A 158 11.85 0.84 -32.19
CA GLY A 158 11.76 0.72 -33.64
C GLY A 158 10.34 0.77 -34.20
N SER A 159 9.33 1.13 -33.41
CA SER A 159 7.96 1.32 -33.88
C SER A 159 7.36 2.64 -33.39
N CYS A 160 6.50 3.24 -34.20
CA CYS A 160 5.76 4.46 -33.87
C CYS A 160 4.58 4.17 -32.94
N TYR A 161 4.40 4.98 -31.89
CA TYR A 161 3.30 4.90 -30.93
C TYR A 161 2.63 6.25 -30.72
N ALA A 162 1.35 6.23 -30.36
CA ALA A 162 0.60 7.45 -30.06
C ALA A 162 0.96 8.03 -28.68
N GLY A 163 1.60 7.24 -27.81
CA GLY A 163 1.94 7.61 -26.43
C GLY A 163 0.71 7.64 -25.52
N THR A 164 -0.32 6.86 -25.85
CA THR A 164 -1.55 6.73 -25.07
C THR A 164 -1.39 5.71 -23.96
N ALA A 165 -2.33 5.67 -23.01
CA ALA A 165 -2.27 4.74 -21.88
C ALA A 165 -2.00 3.29 -22.32
N GLY A 166 -0.95 2.69 -21.76
CA GLY A 166 -0.51 1.32 -22.08
C GLY A 166 0.53 1.22 -23.20
N ASP A 167 0.76 2.28 -23.99
CA ASP A 167 1.84 2.30 -24.98
C ASP A 167 3.21 2.21 -24.28
N PRO A 168 4.21 1.55 -24.89
CA PRO A 168 5.54 1.41 -24.30
C PRO A 168 6.24 2.76 -24.22
N CYS A 169 7.08 2.93 -23.20
CA CYS A 169 7.87 4.15 -23.02
C CYS A 169 9.18 3.85 -22.28
N VAL A 170 10.15 4.76 -22.39
CA VAL A 170 11.38 4.76 -21.59
C VAL A 170 11.40 5.97 -20.65
N TYR A 171 10.84 7.10 -21.10
CA TYR A 171 10.76 8.36 -20.39
C TYR A 171 9.38 9.01 -20.59
N ASP A 172 9.01 9.95 -19.71
CA ASP A 172 7.72 10.67 -19.80
C ASP A 172 7.51 11.39 -21.14
N ASN A 173 8.59 11.81 -21.81
CA ASN A 173 8.51 12.47 -23.11
C ASN A 173 8.18 11.52 -24.27
N ASP A 174 8.12 10.20 -24.03
CA ASP A 174 7.63 9.21 -24.99
C ASP A 174 6.10 9.06 -24.93
N CYS A 175 5.45 9.82 -24.04
CA CYS A 175 4.04 9.75 -23.78
C CYS A 175 3.28 11.02 -24.17
N SER A 176 2.00 10.84 -24.49
CA SER A 176 1.09 11.90 -24.88
C SER A 176 0.60 12.71 -23.68
N ALA A 177 0.07 13.91 -23.94
CA ALA A 177 -0.49 14.76 -22.90
C ALA A 177 -1.68 14.13 -22.14
N GLY A 178 -2.35 13.11 -22.71
CA GLY A 178 -3.44 12.38 -22.06
C GLY A 178 -2.96 11.27 -21.12
N SER A 179 -1.69 10.86 -21.23
CA SER A 179 -1.09 9.81 -20.41
C SER A 179 0.38 10.13 -20.16
N PRO A 180 0.70 11.26 -19.52
CA PRO A 180 2.02 11.89 -19.60
C PRO A 180 3.12 11.21 -18.80
N PHE A 181 2.81 10.16 -18.04
CA PHE A 181 3.77 9.52 -17.13
C PHE A 181 4.23 8.19 -17.69
N CYS A 182 5.54 7.96 -17.72
CA CYS A 182 6.10 6.67 -18.06
C CYS A 182 6.38 5.85 -16.80
N SER A 183 5.49 4.90 -16.49
CA SER A 183 5.62 4.06 -15.31
C SER A 183 5.77 2.60 -15.69
N SER A 184 6.79 1.94 -15.15
CA SER A 184 7.08 0.52 -15.41
C SER A 184 7.17 0.16 -16.91
N GLY A 185 7.58 1.12 -17.74
CA GLY A 185 7.71 0.96 -19.20
C GLY A 185 6.42 1.14 -19.99
N SER A 186 5.36 1.67 -19.36
CA SER A 186 4.09 1.98 -20.03
C SER A 186 3.59 3.39 -19.71
N CYS A 187 3.04 4.07 -20.71
CA CYS A 187 2.42 5.37 -20.53
C CYS A 187 1.16 5.26 -19.68
N SER A 188 0.96 6.22 -18.78
CA SER A 188 -0.10 6.24 -17.78
C SER A 188 -0.64 7.65 -17.56
N ALA A 189 -1.93 7.76 -17.23
CA ALA A 189 -2.52 9.01 -16.78
C ALA A 189 -2.11 9.36 -15.34
N GLY A 190 -1.61 8.39 -14.57
CA GLY A 190 -1.28 8.55 -13.17
C GLY A 190 -2.54 8.68 -12.31
N ASP A 191 -3.64 8.04 -12.72
CA ASP A 191 -4.90 8.05 -12.01
C ASP A 191 -4.86 7.10 -10.80
N LEU A 192 -5.86 7.19 -9.92
CA LEU A 192 -5.96 6.35 -8.73
C LEU A 192 -5.84 4.85 -9.09
N GLY A 193 -4.87 4.16 -8.49
CA GLY A 193 -4.59 2.74 -8.71
C GLY A 193 -3.67 2.44 -9.88
N ASP A 194 -3.27 3.44 -10.68
CA ASP A 194 -2.29 3.25 -11.74
C ASP A 194 -0.92 2.90 -11.16
N ALA A 195 -0.15 2.11 -11.91
CA ALA A 195 1.18 1.69 -11.50
C ALA A 195 2.13 2.89 -11.38
N CYS A 196 2.97 2.91 -10.34
CA CYS A 196 3.97 3.95 -10.11
C CYS A 196 5.24 3.35 -9.48
N LEU A 197 6.35 4.06 -9.63
CA LEU A 197 7.59 3.83 -8.90
C LEU A 197 7.93 5.01 -7.98
N TYR A 198 7.51 6.21 -8.37
CA TYR A 198 7.69 7.45 -7.63
C TYR A 198 6.42 8.31 -7.70
N ASP A 199 6.24 9.24 -6.77
CA ASP A 199 5.12 10.22 -6.78
C ASP A 199 5.03 11.02 -8.09
N SER A 200 6.15 11.20 -8.79
CA SER A 200 6.19 11.87 -10.08
C SER A 200 5.47 11.13 -11.20
N ASP A 201 5.21 9.84 -11.02
CA ASP A 201 4.48 9.00 -11.98
C ASP A 201 2.95 9.15 -11.82
N CYS A 202 2.54 9.95 -10.84
CA CYS A 202 1.16 10.12 -10.45
C CYS A 202 0.62 11.51 -10.77
N SER A 203 -0.68 11.55 -11.07
CA SER A 203 -1.40 12.78 -11.37
C SER A 203 -1.66 13.60 -10.11
N ALA A 204 -2.04 14.86 -10.30
CA ALA A 204 -2.48 15.71 -9.19
C ALA A 204 -3.76 15.19 -8.48
N ALA A 205 -4.51 14.27 -9.11
CA ALA A 205 -5.68 13.65 -8.50
C ALA A 205 -5.30 12.56 -7.50
N ALA A 206 -4.19 11.82 -7.74
CA ALA A 206 -3.72 10.74 -6.89
C ALA A 206 -2.19 10.85 -6.67
N PRO A 207 -1.69 11.92 -6.03
CA PRO A 207 -0.31 12.41 -6.19
C PRO A 207 0.78 11.60 -5.47
N ARG A 208 0.44 10.44 -4.89
CA ARG A 208 1.34 9.66 -4.03
C ARG A 208 1.50 8.27 -4.58
N CYS A 209 2.73 7.77 -4.65
CA CYS A 209 3.01 6.41 -5.04
C CYS A 209 3.19 5.54 -3.79
N SER A 210 2.19 4.71 -3.48
CA SER A 210 2.28 3.81 -2.33
C SER A 210 2.06 2.36 -2.73
N LEU A 211 2.95 1.48 -2.28
CA LEU A 211 2.99 0.05 -2.66
C LEU A 211 2.89 -0.18 -4.18
N GLY A 212 3.45 0.74 -4.97
CA GLY A 212 3.47 0.68 -6.43
C GLY A 212 2.18 1.12 -7.11
N ALA A 213 1.25 1.76 -6.40
CA ALA A 213 0.02 2.32 -6.97
C ALA A 213 -0.17 3.81 -6.59
N CYS A 214 -0.66 4.61 -7.53
CA CYS A 214 -1.02 5.99 -7.29
C CYS A 214 -2.23 6.07 -6.35
N SER A 215 -2.13 6.94 -5.35
CA SER A 215 -3.06 7.06 -4.22
C SER A 215 -3.35 8.51 -3.90
N GLU A 216 -4.57 8.78 -3.41
CA GLU A 216 -4.90 10.07 -2.79
C GLU A 216 -4.22 10.22 -1.41
N GLY A 217 -3.91 9.10 -0.76
CA GLY A 217 -3.47 9.03 0.64
C GLY A 217 -4.63 9.26 1.61
N ALA A 218 -5.83 8.81 1.26
CA ALA A 218 -7.03 8.96 2.07
C ALA A 218 -7.05 7.95 3.24
N LEU A 219 -8.00 8.13 4.17
CA LEU A 219 -8.15 7.24 5.32
C LEU A 219 -8.33 5.78 4.87
N GLY A 220 -7.47 4.90 5.37
CA GLY A 220 -7.46 3.47 5.04
C GLY A 220 -6.72 3.10 3.76
N ASP A 221 -6.21 4.08 3.00
CA ASP A 221 -5.35 3.80 1.86
C ASP A 221 -4.03 3.18 2.34
N ALA A 222 -3.43 2.37 1.48
CA ALA A 222 -2.15 1.75 1.78
C ALA A 222 -1.03 2.80 1.91
N CYS A 223 -0.09 2.54 2.81
CA CYS A 223 1.08 3.38 3.05
C CYS A 223 2.28 2.54 3.51
N GLU A 224 3.49 3.03 3.26
CA GLU A 224 4.73 2.55 3.86
C GLU A 224 5.32 3.58 4.83
N ILE A 225 5.04 4.87 4.60
CA ILE A 225 5.48 6.02 5.41
C ILE A 225 4.37 7.10 5.46
N ASP A 226 4.45 8.03 6.41
CA ASP A 226 3.48 9.13 6.56
C ASP A 226 3.34 10.00 5.30
N GLU A 227 4.41 10.13 4.52
CA GLU A 227 4.38 10.85 3.23
C GLU A 227 3.51 10.17 2.17
N ASP A 228 3.07 8.93 2.36
CA ASP A 228 2.06 8.29 1.51
C ASP A 228 0.63 8.74 1.87
N CYS A 229 0.49 9.51 2.95
CA CYS A 229 -0.79 9.88 3.52
C CYS A 229 -1.11 11.37 3.44
N SER A 230 -2.38 11.69 3.19
CA SER A 230 -2.87 13.05 2.99
C SER A 230 -3.24 13.75 4.30
N ALA A 231 -3.33 15.09 4.26
CA ALA A 231 -3.56 15.93 5.44
C ALA A 231 -4.79 15.60 6.33
N PRO A 232 -5.91 14.99 5.85
CA PRO A 232 -6.93 14.49 6.78
C PRO A 232 -6.53 13.23 7.53
N SER A 233 -5.64 12.40 6.98
CA SER A 233 -5.28 11.07 7.48
C SER A 233 -3.76 10.86 7.44
N ALA A 234 -3.00 11.80 7.99
CA ALA A 234 -1.57 12.00 7.73
C ALA A 234 -0.60 10.97 8.35
N TYR A 235 -1.12 9.92 8.98
CA TYR A 235 -0.31 8.96 9.74
C TYR A 235 -0.37 7.57 9.11
N CYS A 236 0.77 6.94 8.90
CA CYS A 236 0.84 5.57 8.40
C CYS A 236 1.03 4.58 9.54
N ALA A 237 -0.04 3.86 9.89
CA ALA A 237 -0.01 2.86 10.96
C ALA A 237 -0.42 1.48 10.41
N PHE A 238 0.39 0.45 10.68
CA PHE A 238 0.14 -0.92 10.17
C PHE A 238 -0.11 -1.00 8.66
N GLY A 239 0.51 -0.10 7.89
CA GLY A 239 0.39 -0.04 6.43
C GLY A 239 -0.91 0.59 5.92
N ALA A 240 -1.64 1.32 6.76
CA ALA A 240 -2.82 2.08 6.37
C ALA A 240 -2.79 3.52 6.90
N CYS A 241 -3.22 4.47 6.06
CA CYS A 241 -3.35 5.86 6.45
C CYS A 241 -4.46 6.05 7.50
N SER A 242 -4.16 6.85 8.52
CA SER A 242 -4.96 7.04 9.73
C SER A 242 -5.00 8.53 10.10
N GLU A 243 -6.07 8.96 10.78
CA GLU A 243 -6.14 10.32 11.35
C GLU A 243 -5.33 10.46 12.64
N GLY A 244 -4.89 9.34 13.23
CA GLY A 244 -4.16 9.29 14.51
C GLY A 244 -5.03 9.73 15.69
N ASN A 245 -6.34 9.50 15.64
CA ASN A 245 -7.28 9.81 16.72
C ASN A 245 -7.10 8.87 17.91
N LEU A 246 -7.72 9.23 19.05
CA LEU A 246 -7.81 8.34 20.21
C LEU A 246 -8.42 6.99 19.82
N GLY A 247 -7.69 5.91 20.10
CA GLY A 247 -8.08 4.54 19.78
C GLY A 247 -7.73 4.08 18.36
N ASP A 248 -7.21 4.96 17.50
CA ASP A 248 -6.69 4.55 16.19
C ASP A 248 -5.42 3.70 16.38
N ALA A 249 -5.15 2.83 15.42
CA ALA A 249 -3.98 1.95 15.47
C ALA A 249 -2.68 2.75 15.35
N CYS A 250 -1.64 2.30 16.03
CA CYS A 250 -0.30 2.87 15.98
C CYS A 250 0.77 1.80 16.25
N ASP A 251 1.95 1.99 15.68
CA ASP A 251 3.18 1.26 15.98
C ASP A 251 4.12 2.11 16.86
N VAL A 252 4.12 3.43 16.65
CA VAL A 252 4.91 4.42 17.40
C VAL A 252 4.09 5.67 17.74
N ASN A 253 4.60 6.51 18.64
CA ASN A 253 3.93 7.75 19.06
C ASN A 253 3.72 8.73 17.89
N GLU A 254 4.61 8.70 16.90
CA GLU A 254 4.55 9.54 15.70
C GLU A 254 3.33 9.23 14.82
N ASP A 255 2.76 8.03 14.91
CA ASP A 255 1.53 7.63 14.19
C ASP A 255 0.27 8.27 14.80
N CYS A 256 0.44 8.96 15.92
CA CYS A 256 -0.64 9.56 16.67
C CYS A 256 -0.63 11.08 16.57
N ARG A 257 -1.83 11.64 16.46
CA ARG A 257 -1.97 13.09 16.42
C ARG A 257 -1.68 13.73 17.78
N PRO A 258 -1.35 15.03 17.85
CA PRO A 258 -1.00 15.69 19.11
C PRO A 258 -2.04 15.60 20.24
N ALA A 259 -3.32 15.40 19.91
CA ALA A 259 -4.40 15.22 20.90
C ALA A 259 -4.47 13.79 21.49
N ALA A 260 -3.75 12.83 20.93
CA ALA A 260 -3.67 11.43 21.34
C ALA A 260 -2.22 10.91 21.19
N ALA A 261 -1.23 11.72 21.59
CA ALA A 261 0.18 11.62 21.19
C ALA A 261 0.98 10.38 21.66
N TYR A 262 0.33 9.41 22.30
CA TYR A 262 1.00 8.23 22.87
C TYR A 262 0.46 6.96 22.24
N CYS A 263 1.35 6.09 21.79
CA CYS A 263 1.00 4.78 21.30
C CYS A 263 1.12 3.76 22.44
N ALA A 264 0.00 3.24 22.91
CA ALA A 264 -0.05 2.28 24.01
C ALA A 264 -0.82 1.03 23.57
N LEU A 265 -0.21 -0.15 23.69
CA LEU A 265 -0.84 -1.43 23.28
C LEU A 265 -1.36 -1.43 21.83
N GLY A 266 -0.66 -0.70 20.95
CA GLY A 266 -1.00 -0.55 19.53
C GLY A 266 -2.17 0.39 19.25
N ALA A 267 -2.56 1.24 20.21
CA ALA A 267 -3.61 2.25 20.04
C ALA A 267 -3.18 3.63 20.54
N CYS A 268 -3.56 4.67 19.81
CA CYS A 268 -3.31 6.05 20.19
C CYS A 268 -4.10 6.43 21.45
N SER A 269 -3.42 7.07 22.38
CA SER A 269 -3.85 7.37 23.75
C SER A 269 -3.49 8.81 24.10
N ALA A 270 -4.27 9.42 24.99
CA ALA A 270 -3.91 10.72 25.56
C ALA A 270 -2.87 10.58 26.69
N GLY A 271 -2.61 9.36 27.17
CA GLY A 271 -1.66 9.06 28.25
C GLY A 271 -2.09 9.67 29.58
N LEU A 272 -3.39 9.79 29.82
CA LEU A 272 -3.96 10.36 31.03
C LEU A 272 -4.05 9.30 32.13
N GLU A 273 -4.31 9.72 33.37
CA GLU A 273 -4.49 8.81 34.50
C GLU A 273 -5.56 7.74 34.20
N GLY A 274 -5.20 6.47 34.36
CA GLY A 274 -6.04 5.31 34.06
C GLY A 274 -6.01 4.83 32.60
N ASP A 275 -5.34 5.55 31.69
CA ASP A 275 -5.11 5.04 30.33
C ASP A 275 -4.13 3.86 30.38
N ALA A 276 -4.30 2.89 29.47
CA ALA A 276 -3.43 1.72 29.44
C ALA A 276 -1.99 2.08 29.04
N CYS A 277 -1.02 1.36 29.59
CA CYS A 277 0.40 1.50 29.29
C CYS A 277 1.15 0.17 29.45
N GLU A 278 2.28 0.05 28.74
CA GLU A 278 3.28 -1.00 28.93
C GLU A 278 4.53 -0.44 29.61
N ILE A 279 4.86 0.81 29.32
CA ILE A 279 5.98 1.54 29.89
C ILE A 279 5.62 3.02 30.11
N ALA A 280 6.39 3.72 30.95
CA ALA A 280 6.15 5.13 31.27
C ALA A 280 6.18 6.09 30.05
N ILE A 281 6.77 5.68 28.92
CA ILE A 281 6.79 6.47 27.68
C ILE A 281 5.39 6.59 27.04
N ASP A 282 4.50 5.65 27.36
CA ASP A 282 3.12 5.61 26.87
C ASP A 282 2.22 6.62 27.60
N CYS A 283 2.78 7.29 28.61
CA CYS A 283 2.05 8.16 29.50
C CYS A 283 2.43 9.64 29.33
N SER A 284 1.44 10.49 29.59
CA SER A 284 1.62 11.94 29.51
C SER A 284 2.37 12.51 30.71
N PRO A 285 2.95 13.71 30.60
CA PRO A 285 3.53 14.42 31.73
C PRO A 285 2.56 14.67 32.90
N SER A 286 1.24 14.54 32.68
CA SER A 286 0.24 14.67 33.75
C SER A 286 0.05 13.40 34.57
N ALA A 287 0.43 12.25 34.04
CA ALA A 287 0.39 10.94 34.71
C ALA A 287 1.62 10.11 34.29
N PRO A 288 2.85 10.52 34.64
CA PRO A 288 4.08 10.10 33.96
C PRO A 288 4.58 8.69 34.29
N PHE A 289 3.89 7.95 35.16
CA PHE A 289 4.29 6.60 35.59
C PHE A 289 3.37 5.56 34.97
N CYS A 290 3.89 4.35 34.73
CA CYS A 290 3.09 3.21 34.31
C CYS A 290 3.10 2.18 35.44
N GLY A 291 1.97 2.07 36.16
CA GLY A 291 1.85 1.20 37.31
C GLY A 291 0.63 0.29 37.16
N ALA A 292 0.83 -1.02 37.31
CA ALA A 292 -0.20 -2.04 37.12
C ALA A 292 -0.86 -1.99 35.71
N GLY A 293 -0.10 -1.55 34.70
CA GLY A 293 -0.56 -1.42 33.31
C GLY A 293 -1.41 -0.19 33.03
N GLU A 294 -1.49 0.76 33.96
CA GLU A 294 -2.23 2.02 33.80
C GLU A 294 -1.33 3.23 34.10
N CYS A 295 -1.54 4.30 33.36
CA CYS A 295 -0.85 5.56 33.58
C CYS A 295 -1.27 6.16 34.93
N ALA A 296 -0.30 6.60 35.71
CA ALA A 296 -0.47 6.99 37.11
C ALA A 296 0.28 8.30 37.40
N THR A 297 -0.28 9.09 38.33
CA THR A 297 0.34 10.34 38.80
C THR A 297 1.53 10.10 39.73
N GLY A 298 1.62 8.91 40.33
CA GLY A 298 2.58 8.56 41.38
C GLY A 298 2.30 9.27 42.71
N GLU A 299 1.17 9.97 42.84
CA GLU A 299 0.72 10.52 44.12
C GLU A 299 0.15 9.44 45.04
N ALA A 300 -0.12 9.77 46.30
CA ALA A 300 -0.67 8.81 47.25
C ALA A 300 -1.98 8.17 46.74
N GLY A 301 -2.02 6.83 46.71
CA GLY A 301 -3.12 6.03 46.20
C GLY A 301 -3.06 5.72 44.70
N ALA A 302 -2.10 6.27 43.96
CA ALA A 302 -1.88 5.93 42.56
C ALA A 302 -1.32 4.50 42.42
N SER A 303 -1.68 3.82 41.33
CA SER A 303 -1.19 2.47 41.02
C SER A 303 0.33 2.45 40.82
N CYS A 304 0.99 1.39 41.30
CA CYS A 304 2.43 1.20 41.14
C CYS A 304 2.78 -0.29 41.05
N ASP A 305 3.86 -0.62 40.34
CA ASP A 305 4.49 -1.95 40.36
C ASP A 305 5.73 -1.96 41.26
N SER A 306 6.36 -0.80 41.44
CA SER A 306 7.46 -0.59 42.40
C SER A 306 7.56 0.86 42.85
N SER A 307 8.37 1.13 43.87
CA SER A 307 8.56 2.48 44.42
C SER A 307 9.13 3.52 43.42
N ILE A 308 9.61 3.08 42.24
CA ILE A 308 10.02 4.02 41.17
C ILE A 308 8.83 4.69 40.47
N ASP A 309 7.64 4.09 40.57
CA ASP A 309 6.40 4.60 39.97
C ASP A 309 5.75 5.68 40.84
N CYS A 310 6.42 6.05 41.94
CA CYS A 310 5.90 6.93 42.96
C CYS A 310 6.69 8.22 43.07
N THR A 311 5.99 9.28 43.45
CA THR A 311 6.60 10.59 43.69
C THR A 311 7.23 10.68 45.08
N GLU A 312 8.11 11.66 45.26
CA GLU A 312 8.71 11.97 46.58
C GLU A 312 7.69 12.26 47.69
N ALA A 313 6.44 12.61 47.34
CA ALA A 313 5.38 12.85 48.31
C ALA A 313 4.77 11.55 48.87
N ALA A 314 4.87 10.45 48.13
CA ALA A 314 4.38 9.13 48.49
C ALA A 314 5.35 8.05 47.96
N PRO A 315 6.61 7.99 48.43
CA PRO A 315 7.72 7.36 47.70
C PRO A 315 7.77 5.84 47.77
N PHE A 316 6.79 5.19 48.42
CA PHE A 316 6.78 3.74 48.62
C PHE A 316 5.63 3.11 47.86
N CYS A 317 5.90 1.99 47.19
CA CYS A 317 4.88 1.15 46.60
C CYS A 317 4.61 -0.04 47.51
N GLY A 318 3.37 -0.18 47.97
CA GLY A 318 2.94 -1.34 48.75
C GLY A 318 1.46 -1.62 48.53
N GLY A 319 1.11 -2.91 48.42
CA GLY A 319 -0.23 -3.33 48.02
C GLY A 319 -0.65 -2.84 46.64
N GLY A 320 0.32 -2.55 45.76
CA GLY A 320 0.11 -1.99 44.42
C GLY A 320 -0.27 -0.50 44.38
N THR A 321 -0.10 0.23 45.49
CA THR A 321 -0.39 1.68 45.53
C THR A 321 0.72 2.49 46.19
N CYS A 322 0.96 3.69 45.67
CA CYS A 322 1.91 4.64 46.23
C CYS A 322 1.43 5.17 47.59
N ASN A 323 2.30 5.18 48.59
CA ASN A 323 1.99 5.60 49.95
C ASN A 323 3.20 6.22 50.63
N ALA A 324 3.00 6.77 51.84
CA ALA A 324 4.04 7.48 52.57
C ALA A 324 4.96 6.54 53.39
N GLY A 325 4.66 5.24 53.42
CA GLY A 325 5.36 4.24 54.23
C GLY A 325 5.21 4.49 55.73
N THR A 326 4.15 5.17 56.15
CA THR A 326 3.84 5.46 57.56
C THR A 326 3.11 4.30 58.22
N GLU A 327 2.96 4.36 59.55
CA GLU A 327 2.32 3.29 60.31
C GLU A 327 0.92 2.96 59.76
N GLY A 328 0.70 1.71 59.39
CA GLY A 328 -0.55 1.21 58.79
C GLY A 328 -0.63 1.31 57.27
N ASP A 329 0.34 1.94 56.59
CA ASP A 329 0.45 1.89 55.13
C ASP A 329 0.85 0.48 54.68
N ALA A 330 0.38 0.09 53.49
CA ALA A 330 0.66 -1.23 52.92
C ALA A 330 2.13 -1.39 52.54
N CYS A 331 2.65 -2.60 52.71
CA CYS A 331 3.96 -3.04 52.24
C CYS A 331 3.85 -4.45 51.64
N ASP A 332 4.83 -4.90 50.86
CA ASP A 332 4.71 -6.16 50.13
C ASP A 332 5.65 -7.25 50.67
N ASN A 333 5.08 -8.41 50.99
CA ASN A 333 5.83 -9.63 51.36
C ASN A 333 6.84 -9.45 52.51
N GLY A 334 6.62 -8.49 53.41
CA GLY A 334 7.51 -8.24 54.56
C GLY A 334 8.75 -7.48 54.19
N TRP A 335 8.74 -6.76 53.07
CA TRP A 335 9.88 -5.98 52.65
C TRP A 335 9.87 -4.61 53.33
N ASP A 336 10.76 -4.43 54.31
CA ASP A 336 10.97 -3.15 55.02
C ASP A 336 11.33 -1.98 54.08
N GLY A 337 11.73 -2.27 52.84
CA GLY A 337 12.03 -1.27 51.82
C GLY A 337 10.81 -0.45 51.37
N ASP A 338 9.61 -0.96 51.63
CA ASP A 338 8.34 -0.28 51.32
C ASP A 338 7.90 0.64 52.47
N CYS A 339 8.73 0.77 53.50
CA CYS A 339 8.40 1.49 54.71
C CYS A 339 9.34 2.68 54.97
N SER A 340 8.77 3.74 55.54
CA SER A 340 9.50 4.96 55.86
C SER A 340 10.34 4.83 57.14
N ALA A 341 11.27 5.75 57.34
CA ALA A 341 12.04 5.82 58.58
C ALA A 341 11.18 6.05 59.84
N SER A 342 9.94 6.56 59.70
CA SER A 342 9.01 6.70 60.83
C SER A 342 8.32 5.39 61.23
N ALA A 343 8.22 4.42 60.32
CA ALA A 343 7.61 3.12 60.57
C ALA A 343 8.35 2.02 59.79
N PRO A 344 9.64 1.74 60.10
CA PRO A 344 10.57 1.08 59.19
C PRO A 344 10.40 -0.44 59.05
N ILE A 345 9.37 -1.03 59.65
CA ILE A 345 9.20 -2.48 59.75
C ILE A 345 7.95 -2.91 58.99
N CYS A 346 8.10 -3.79 58.00
CA CYS A 346 6.98 -4.40 57.31
C CYS A 346 6.61 -5.73 57.99
N VAL A 347 5.43 -5.79 58.61
CA VAL A 347 4.99 -7.00 59.32
C VAL A 347 4.19 -7.90 58.38
N ASN A 348 4.79 -9.01 57.97
CA ASN A 348 4.15 -10.05 57.16
C ASN A 348 2.94 -10.66 57.89
N GLY A 349 1.72 -10.51 57.35
CA GLY A 349 0.52 -10.90 58.10
C GLY A 349 -0.78 -10.91 57.29
N ASN A 350 -1.89 -10.75 58.00
CA ASN A 350 -3.22 -10.66 57.38
C ASN A 350 -3.50 -9.24 56.82
N ILE A 351 -2.66 -8.28 57.21
CA ILE A 351 -2.54 -6.93 56.68
C ILE A 351 -1.02 -6.74 56.58
N ASP A 352 -0.43 -6.83 55.39
CA ASP A 352 0.99 -6.53 55.20
C ASP A 352 1.12 -5.00 55.30
N ALA A 353 1.64 -4.51 56.42
CA ALA A 353 1.69 -3.08 56.72
C ALA A 353 2.94 -2.66 57.49
N CYS A 354 3.27 -1.38 57.37
CA CYS A 354 4.39 -0.73 58.04
C CYS A 354 4.07 -0.41 59.51
N TYR A 355 5.05 -0.62 60.39
CA TYR A 355 4.98 -0.36 61.83
C TYR A 355 6.29 0.25 62.35
N ASP A 356 6.20 1.02 63.43
CA ASP A 356 7.39 1.59 64.10
C ASP A 356 8.02 0.63 65.11
N GLY A 357 7.33 -0.49 65.39
CA GLY A 357 7.78 -1.57 66.26
C GLY A 357 7.51 -1.28 67.73
N SER A 358 6.67 -0.31 68.05
CA SER A 358 6.29 0.09 69.39
C SER A 358 5.50 -0.98 70.15
N ALA A 359 5.33 -0.77 71.45
CA ALA A 359 4.62 -1.73 72.30
C ALA A 359 3.17 -1.87 71.85
N GLY A 360 2.74 -3.09 71.53
CA GLY A 360 1.41 -3.37 71.01
C GLY A 360 1.32 -3.55 69.51
N ASP A 361 2.38 -3.21 68.75
CA ASP A 361 2.43 -3.44 67.31
C ASP A 361 2.43 -4.94 67.01
N PRO A 362 1.78 -5.39 65.92
CA PRO A 362 1.80 -6.79 65.53
C PRO A 362 3.20 -7.22 65.12
N CYS A 363 3.52 -8.50 65.31
CA CYS A 363 4.81 -9.07 64.92
C CYS A 363 4.69 -10.55 64.57
N VAL A 364 5.60 -11.08 63.77
CA VAL A 364 5.76 -12.52 63.52
C VAL A 364 6.93 -13.07 64.34
N GLY A 365 8.01 -12.30 64.46
CA GLY A 365 9.17 -12.57 65.31
C GLY A 365 9.81 -11.30 65.87
N ASP A 366 10.85 -11.47 66.69
CA ASP A 366 11.55 -10.36 67.38
C ASP A 366 12.20 -9.36 66.40
N SER A 367 12.45 -9.76 65.15
CA SER A 367 12.92 -8.86 64.08
C SER A 367 11.93 -7.77 63.73
N ASP A 368 10.65 -8.01 64.00
CA ASP A 368 9.56 -7.12 63.61
C ASP A 368 9.25 -6.10 64.71
N CYS A 369 10.16 -5.95 65.67
CA CYS A 369 9.99 -5.10 66.82
C CYS A 369 11.13 -4.09 66.99
N GLY A 370 10.79 -2.92 67.52
CA GLY A 370 11.72 -1.83 67.73
C GLY A 370 12.69 -2.10 68.88
N ALA A 371 13.79 -1.34 68.92
CA ALA A 371 14.81 -1.47 69.97
C ALA A 371 14.30 -1.19 71.39
N GLY A 372 13.19 -0.44 71.52
CA GLY A 372 12.53 -0.20 72.81
C GLY A 372 11.66 -1.35 73.30
N THR A 373 11.32 -2.28 72.41
CA THR A 373 10.29 -3.33 72.58
C THR A 373 10.73 -4.62 71.91
N PRO A 374 11.93 -5.16 72.22
CA PRO A 374 12.64 -6.11 71.35
C PRO A 374 12.08 -7.54 71.34
N TYR A 375 10.94 -7.80 71.99
CA TYR A 375 10.38 -9.14 72.14
C TYR A 375 9.02 -9.24 71.45
N CYS A 376 8.81 -10.30 70.67
CA CYS A 376 7.55 -10.61 70.01
C CYS A 376 6.80 -11.75 70.74
N ALA A 377 5.74 -11.40 71.48
CA ALA A 377 5.05 -12.33 72.38
C ALA A 377 3.56 -12.47 72.04
N TYR A 378 2.97 -13.66 72.26
CA TYR A 378 1.52 -13.82 72.13
C TYR A 378 0.77 -13.03 73.20
N THR A 379 -0.33 -12.38 72.80
CA THR A 379 -1.19 -11.57 73.69
C THR A 379 -1.95 -12.41 74.72
N ASP A 380 -2.16 -13.69 74.45
CA ASP A 380 -2.82 -14.62 75.33
C ASP A 380 -2.42 -16.09 75.08
N GLY A 381 -2.95 -17.00 75.91
CA GLY A 381 -2.72 -18.44 75.78
C GLY A 381 -3.35 -19.10 74.55
N SER A 382 -4.17 -18.40 73.76
CA SER A 382 -4.76 -18.92 72.53
C SER A 382 -3.79 -18.92 71.35
N LYS A 383 -2.68 -18.17 71.47
CA LYS A 383 -1.60 -18.08 70.48
C LYS A 383 -2.05 -17.63 69.09
N THR A 384 -3.00 -16.70 69.04
CA THR A 384 -3.56 -16.20 67.78
C THR A 384 -3.00 -14.87 67.33
N VAL A 385 -2.58 -14.01 68.25
CA VAL A 385 -2.03 -12.66 67.96
C VAL A 385 -0.74 -12.48 68.73
N LYS A 386 0.31 -12.00 68.06
CA LYS A 386 1.56 -11.60 68.70
C LYS A 386 1.75 -10.10 68.59
N ILE A 387 2.38 -9.53 69.62
CA ILE A 387 2.72 -8.11 69.67
C ILE A 387 4.14 -7.87 70.18
N CYS A 388 4.69 -6.72 69.83
CA CYS A 388 5.95 -6.22 70.37
C CYS A 388 5.79 -5.77 71.83
N THR A 389 6.77 -6.10 72.66
CA THR A 389 6.75 -5.87 74.11
C THR A 389 8.16 -5.56 74.63
N THR A 390 8.26 -4.79 75.71
CA THR A 390 9.55 -4.47 76.37
C THR A 390 10.10 -5.66 77.14
N GLY A 391 9.25 -6.59 77.56
CA GLY A 391 9.62 -7.75 78.37
C GLY A 391 9.81 -7.42 79.85
N GLU A 392 9.37 -6.23 80.28
CA GLU A 392 9.35 -5.79 81.67
C GLU A 392 8.31 -6.55 82.50
N PRO A 393 8.46 -6.63 83.85
CA PRO A 393 7.53 -7.33 84.71
C PRO A 393 6.08 -6.85 84.55
N GLY A 394 5.17 -7.79 84.32
CA GLY A 394 3.74 -7.53 84.10
C GLY A 394 3.32 -7.42 82.63
N GLU A 395 4.25 -7.37 81.69
CA GLU A 395 3.94 -7.43 80.25
C GLU A 395 3.72 -8.85 79.74
N VAL A 396 3.09 -8.99 78.57
CA VAL A 396 2.71 -10.27 77.99
C VAL A 396 3.94 -11.12 77.63
N CYS A 397 3.86 -12.43 77.84
CA CYS A 397 4.90 -13.38 77.45
C CYS A 397 4.34 -14.76 77.15
N THR A 398 5.05 -15.52 76.31
CA THR A 398 4.75 -16.93 76.03
C THR A 398 5.86 -17.85 76.53
N TYR A 399 7.10 -17.42 76.36
CA TYR A 399 8.30 -18.13 76.74
C TYR A 399 9.17 -17.23 77.63
N GLY A 400 10.09 -17.84 78.38
CA GLY A 400 11.05 -17.07 79.17
C GLY A 400 11.91 -16.12 78.31
N SER A 401 12.16 -16.46 77.05
CA SER A 401 12.88 -15.62 76.07
C SER A 401 12.22 -14.27 75.82
N ASP A 402 10.91 -14.15 76.08
CA ASP A 402 10.13 -12.96 75.80
C ASP A 402 10.21 -11.94 76.96
N CYS A 403 10.97 -12.27 78.01
CA CYS A 403 11.11 -11.48 79.23
C CYS A 403 12.57 -11.13 79.48
N ILE A 404 12.83 -9.90 79.94
CA ILE A 404 14.17 -9.47 80.39
C ILE A 404 14.67 -10.36 81.54
N SER A 405 13.76 -10.80 82.42
CA SER A 405 14.05 -11.67 83.55
C SER A 405 14.31 -13.13 83.17
N ALA A 406 14.15 -13.50 81.89
CA ALA A 406 14.12 -14.88 81.40
C ALA A 406 12.99 -15.74 82.02
N HIS A 407 12.02 -15.13 82.71
CA HIS A 407 11.00 -15.82 83.49
C HIS A 407 9.59 -15.36 83.14
N CYS A 408 8.94 -16.16 82.28
CA CYS A 408 7.53 -16.00 81.95
C CYS A 408 6.64 -16.83 82.89
N ASN A 409 5.61 -16.21 83.47
CA ASN A 409 4.57 -16.93 84.19
C ASN A 409 3.62 -17.60 83.19
N THR A 410 3.77 -18.91 82.97
CA THR A 410 3.00 -19.65 81.96
C THR A 410 1.52 -19.85 82.29
N VAL A 411 1.07 -19.46 83.48
CA VAL A 411 -0.36 -19.49 83.86
C VAL A 411 -1.01 -18.12 83.63
N ALA A 412 -0.29 -17.04 83.93
CA ALA A 412 -0.78 -15.67 83.79
C ALA A 412 -0.38 -15.02 82.45
N TYR A 413 0.53 -15.66 81.69
CA TYR A 413 1.11 -15.16 80.44
C TYR A 413 1.75 -13.77 80.57
N VAL A 414 2.42 -13.53 81.71
CA VAL A 414 3.13 -12.26 81.98
C VAL A 414 4.53 -12.47 82.54
N CYS A 415 5.45 -11.55 82.21
CA CYS A 415 6.82 -11.54 82.73
C CYS A 415 6.83 -11.30 84.24
N ASN A 416 7.67 -12.05 84.96
CA ASN A 416 7.88 -11.91 86.40
C ASN A 416 9.06 -11.02 86.75
#